data_AF-A0A419V844-F1
#
_entry.id   AF-A0A419V844-F1
#
_cell.length_a   1.000
_cell.length_b   1.000
_cell.length_c   1.000
_cell.angle_alpha   90.00
_cell.angle_beta   90.00
_cell.angle_gamma   90.00
#
_symmetry.space_group_name_H-M   'P 1'
#
loop_
_entity.id
_entity.type
_entity.pdbx_description
1 polymer ?
#
loop_
_entity_poly.entity_id
_entity_poly.type
_entity_poly.pdbx_seq_one_letter_code
_entity_poly.pdbx_strand_id
1 'polypeptide(L)'
;MPVYTFECGNGDRFDEFHSSTKGDKSRAVCPSCGGEAKRLFFAPSVYKMNSTVKQKIDSGAEPRLRKKGEQTGTPIRKKRPAVSRPWQIGG
;
A
#
# COMPACT_ATOMS: atom_id res chain seq x y z
N MET A 1 -17.16 -4.50 5.35
CA MET A 1 -17.18 -5.46 4.24
C MET A 1 -16.05 -5.09 3.28
N PRO A 2 -15.08 -5.99 3.01
CA PRO A 2 -14.03 -5.73 2.03
C PRO A 2 -14.58 -5.66 0.59
N VAL A 3 -13.97 -4.77 -0.20
CA VAL A 3 -14.18 -4.67 -1.65
C VAL A 3 -12.90 -5.14 -2.33
N TYR A 4 -13.05 -6.03 -3.32
CA TYR A 4 -11.94 -6.50 -4.13
C TYR A 4 -12.21 -6.22 -5.61
N THR A 5 -11.17 -5.81 -6.32
CA THR A 5 -11.23 -5.54 -7.76
C THR A 5 -10.69 -6.73 -8.53
N PHE A 6 -11.37 -7.10 -9.60
CA PHE A 6 -11.01 -8.20 -10.49
C PHE A 6 -10.91 -7.72 -11.94
N GLU A 7 -10.15 -8.44 -12.76
CA GLU A 7 -9.95 -8.17 -14.19
C GLU A 7 -10.31 -9.43 -15.00
N CYS A 8 -11.28 -9.35 -15.92
CA CYS A 8 -11.58 -10.41 -16.91
C CYS A 8 -10.47 -10.42 -17.98
N GLY A 9 -10.21 -11.57 -18.59
CA GLY A 9 -9.25 -11.69 -19.70
C GLY A 9 -9.55 -10.81 -20.91
N ASN A 10 -10.79 -10.31 -21.03
CA ASN A 10 -11.21 -9.38 -22.07
C ASN A 10 -10.84 -7.90 -21.76
N GLY A 11 -10.22 -7.63 -20.61
CA GLY A 11 -9.77 -6.28 -20.21
C GLY A 11 -10.76 -5.49 -19.34
N ASP A 12 -11.95 -6.03 -19.06
CA ASP A 12 -12.93 -5.39 -18.19
C ASP A 12 -12.60 -5.56 -16.72
N ARG A 13 -12.79 -4.50 -15.93
CA ARG A 13 -12.56 -4.47 -14.49
C ARG A 13 -13.86 -4.25 -13.73
N PHE A 14 -14.01 -4.96 -12.62
CA PHE A 14 -15.19 -4.84 -11.76
C PHE A 14 -14.82 -5.03 -10.29
N ASP A 15 -15.63 -4.44 -9.42
CA ASP A 15 -15.48 -4.51 -7.96
C ASP A 15 -16.55 -5.44 -7.38
N GLU A 16 -16.12 -6.37 -6.50
CA GLU A 16 -17.00 -7.30 -5.82
C GLU A 16 -16.92 -7.09 -4.30
N PHE A 17 -18.10 -6.99 -3.67
CA PHE A 17 -18.24 -6.88 -2.23
C PHE A 17 -18.25 -8.27 -1.61
N HIS A 18 -17.33 -8.52 -0.67
CA HIS A 18 -17.35 -9.76 0.10
C HIS A 18 -17.80 -9.51 1.54
N SER A 19 -18.58 -10.42 2.07
CA SER A 19 -19.02 -10.41 3.47
C SER A 19 -17.88 -10.67 4.45
N SER A 20 -16.82 -11.38 4.00
CA SER A 20 -15.67 -11.76 4.82
C SER A 20 -14.36 -11.68 4.05
N THR A 21 -13.25 -11.48 4.77
CA THR A 21 -11.88 -11.58 4.25
C THR A 21 -11.36 -13.02 4.20
N LYS A 22 -12.10 -13.99 4.75
CA LYS A 22 -11.67 -15.39 4.87
C LYS A 22 -11.85 -16.15 3.55
N GLY A 23 -10.87 -17.01 3.24
CA GLY A 23 -10.87 -17.90 2.06
C GLY A 23 -10.11 -17.36 0.86
N ASP A 24 -9.95 -18.19 -0.17
CA ASP A 24 -9.28 -17.80 -1.42
C ASP A 24 -10.18 -16.86 -2.22
N LYS A 25 -9.68 -15.64 -2.42
CA LYS A 25 -10.33 -14.58 -3.22
C LYS A 25 -9.46 -14.20 -4.41
N SER A 26 -8.67 -15.13 -4.93
CA SER A 26 -7.76 -14.88 -6.05
C SER A 26 -8.46 -14.87 -7.40
N ARG A 27 -9.65 -15.49 -7.49
CA ARG A 27 -10.44 -15.68 -8.69
C ARG A 27 -11.91 -15.33 -8.43
N ALA A 28 -12.58 -14.78 -9.42
CA ALA A 28 -14.01 -14.51 -9.45
C ALA A 28 -14.58 -14.82 -10.84
N VAL A 29 -15.91 -14.89 -10.97
CA VAL A 29 -16.57 -15.03 -12.26
C VAL A 29 -16.97 -13.64 -12.74
N CYS A 30 -16.60 -13.29 -13.97
CA CYS A 30 -16.97 -12.00 -14.52
C CYS A 30 -18.48 -11.95 -14.84
N PRO A 31 -19.20 -10.90 -14.40
CA PRO A 31 -20.63 -10.77 -14.66
C PRO A 31 -20.97 -10.48 -16.14
N SER A 32 -20.01 -9.99 -16.93
CA SER A 32 -20.21 -9.64 -18.34
C SER A 32 -19.84 -10.77 -19.29
N CYS A 33 -18.68 -11.40 -19.07
CA CYS A 33 -18.11 -12.40 -19.96
C CYS A 33 -18.42 -13.85 -19.50
N GLY A 34 -18.82 -14.06 -18.24
CA GLY A 34 -18.99 -15.39 -17.62
C GLY A 34 -17.68 -16.16 -17.41
N GLY A 35 -16.55 -15.62 -17.85
CA GLY A 35 -15.23 -16.21 -17.74
C GLY A 35 -14.57 -16.01 -16.37
N GLU A 36 -13.41 -16.64 -16.18
CA GLU A 36 -12.59 -16.50 -14.98
C GLU A 36 -11.89 -15.13 -14.97
N ALA A 37 -12.06 -14.38 -13.89
CA ALA A 37 -11.43 -13.09 -13.63
C ALA A 37 -10.42 -13.22 -12.49
N LYS A 38 -9.27 -12.54 -12.62
CA LYS A 38 -8.18 -12.60 -11.62
C LYS A 38 -8.23 -11.38 -10.71
N ARG A 39 -7.94 -11.57 -9.43
CA ARG A 39 -7.89 -10.47 -8.46
C ARG A 39 -6.72 -9.53 -8.72
N LEU A 40 -7.02 -8.24 -8.75
CA LEU A 40 -6.04 -7.17 -8.75
C LEU A 40 -5.68 -6.78 -7.32
N PHE A 41 -4.39 -6.83 -7.01
CA PHE A 41 -3.85 -6.41 -5.72
C PHE A 41 -3.33 -4.99 -5.84
N PHE A 42 -4.02 -4.05 -5.19
CA PHE A 42 -3.51 -2.69 -5.05
C PHE A 42 -2.66 -2.58 -3.79
N ALA A 43 -1.56 -1.83 -3.90
CA ALA A 43 -0.82 -1.44 -2.72
C ALA A 43 -1.72 -0.61 -1.77
N PRO A 44 -1.66 -0.87 -0.46
CA PRO A 44 -2.49 -0.15 0.50
C PRO A 44 -2.22 1.36 0.43
N SER A 45 -3.27 2.16 0.58
CA SER A 45 -3.23 3.63 0.64
C SER A 45 -2.84 4.39 -0.63
N VAL A 46 -2.57 3.72 -1.76
CA VAL A 46 -2.24 4.41 -3.03
C VAL A 46 -3.43 5.20 -3.57
N TYR A 47 -4.66 4.77 -3.29
CA TYR A 47 -5.87 5.48 -3.74
C TYR A 47 -6.01 6.90 -3.16
N LYS A 48 -5.50 7.14 -1.94
CA LYS A 48 -5.52 8.47 -1.32
C LYS A 48 -4.33 9.34 -1.71
N MET A 49 -3.39 8.82 -2.49
CA MET A 49 -2.20 9.57 -2.89
C MET A 49 -2.53 10.50 -4.04
N ASN A 50 -1.87 11.67 -4.05
CA ASN A 50 -1.91 12.58 -5.19
C ASN A 50 -1.48 11.85 -6.46
N SER A 51 -2.14 12.13 -7.60
CA SER A 51 -1.88 11.51 -8.90
C SER A 51 -0.40 11.52 -9.30
N THR A 52 0.33 12.59 -8.95
CA THR A 52 1.77 12.71 -9.22
C THR A 52 2.60 11.71 -8.42
N VAL A 53 2.22 11.46 -7.16
CA VAL A 53 2.90 10.49 -6.29
C VAL A 53 2.60 9.08 -6.77
N LYS A 54 1.33 8.82 -7.12
CA LYS A 54 0.91 7.53 -7.69
C LYS A 54 1.67 7.20 -8.98
N GLN A 55 1.75 8.14 -9.92
CA GLN A 55 2.52 7.95 -11.17
C GLN A 55 4.01 7.68 -10.92
N LYS A 56 4.64 8.36 -9.95
CA LYS A 56 6.06 8.11 -9.60
C LYS A 56 6.28 6.72 -9.00
N ILE A 57 5.31 6.21 -8.24
CA ILE A 57 5.35 4.85 -7.71
C ILE A 57 5.18 3.84 -8.85
N ASP A 58 4.15 4.03 -9.69
CA ASP A 58 3.83 3.13 -10.81
C ASP A 58 4.95 3.10 -11.86
N SER A 59 5.61 4.24 -12.12
CA SER A 59 6.71 4.34 -13.09
C SER A 59 8.04 3.75 -12.60
N GLY A 60 8.13 3.38 -11.32
CA GLY A 60 9.38 2.95 -10.70
C GLY A 60 10.37 4.10 -10.53
N ALA A 61 10.60 4.55 -9.29
CA ALA A 61 11.64 5.52 -9.01
C ALA A 61 12.96 4.78 -8.68
N GLU A 62 14.00 5.05 -9.47
CA GLU A 62 15.32 4.47 -9.23
C GLU A 62 15.98 5.14 -8.01
N PRO A 63 16.36 4.37 -6.98
CA PRO A 63 16.92 4.93 -5.75
C PRO A 63 18.27 5.59 -6.04
N ARG A 64 18.39 6.88 -5.73
CA ARG A 64 19.65 7.63 -5.89
C ARG A 64 20.41 7.63 -4.57
N LEU A 65 21.67 7.19 -4.63
CA LEU A 65 22.57 7.27 -3.48
C LEU A 65 23.03 8.72 -3.30
N ARG A 66 22.54 9.38 -2.24
CA ARG A 66 22.89 10.77 -1.89
C ARG A 66 23.82 10.80 -0.69
N LYS A 67 24.81 11.70 -0.70
CA LYS A 67 25.66 11.94 0.47
C LYS A 67 24.85 12.66 1.55
N LYS A 68 25.13 12.38 2.82
CA LYS A 68 24.40 12.92 3.98
C LYS A 68 24.30 14.45 4.00
N GLY A 69 25.30 15.16 3.48
CA GLY A 69 25.31 16.63 3.40
C GLY A 69 24.40 17.23 2.31
N GLU A 70 23.87 16.41 1.41
CA GLU A 70 23.05 16.82 0.26
C GLU A 70 21.54 16.70 0.55
N GLN A 71 21.18 16.17 1.72
CA GLN A 71 19.79 16.05 2.15
C GLN A 71 19.25 17.42 2.57
N THR A 72 18.40 18.02 1.74
CA THR A 72 17.66 19.22 2.09
C THR A 72 16.49 18.86 3.00
N GLY A 73 16.56 19.24 4.26
CA GLY A 73 15.49 19.05 5.24
C GLY A 73 15.93 19.45 6.65
N THR A 74 14.98 19.81 7.50
CA THR A 74 15.27 20.13 8.90
C THR A 74 15.75 18.86 9.60
N PRO A 75 16.92 18.86 10.27
CA PRO A 75 17.36 17.68 11.00
C PRO A 75 16.32 17.33 12.06
N ILE A 76 15.72 16.14 11.96
CA ILE A 76 14.85 15.62 13.02
C ILE A 76 15.73 15.45 14.25
N ARG A 77 15.58 16.37 15.21
CA ARG A 77 16.33 16.35 16.46
C ARG A 77 15.90 15.09 17.21
N LYS A 78 16.73 14.05 17.20
CA LYS A 78 16.51 12.84 18.00
C LYS A 78 16.41 13.28 19.46
N LYS A 79 15.22 13.16 20.06
CA LYS A 79 15.07 13.32 21.51
C LYS A 79 15.93 12.23 22.14
N ARG A 80 16.93 12.62 22.95
CA ARG A 80 17.68 11.65 23.75
C ARG A 80 16.69 10.96 24.68
N PRO A 81 16.71 9.62 24.82
CA PRO A 81 15.97 8.98 25.90
C PRO A 81 16.50 9.55 27.22
N ALA A 82 15.61 10.06 28.06
CA ALA A 82 15.96 10.52 29.38
C ALA A 82 16.32 9.29 30.23
N VAL A 83 17.60 9.09 30.50
CA VAL A 83 18.11 8.20 31.55
C VAL A 83 18.00 8.98 32.87
N SER A 84 17.44 8.51 34.00
CA SER A 84 16.72 7.30 34.37
C SER A 84 15.42 7.72 35.09
N ARG A 85 14.39 6.86 35.09
CA ARG A 85 13.15 7.10 35.83
C ARG A 85 13.14 6.21 37.08
N PRO A 86 13.39 6.73 38.29
CA PRO A 86 13.60 5.91 39.49
C PRO A 86 12.36 5.14 39.98
N TRP A 87 11.17 5.41 39.42
CA TRP A 87 9.91 4.70 39.71
C TRP A 87 9.52 3.71 38.61
N GLN A 88 10.26 3.65 37.50
CA GLN A 88 10.24 2.47 36.64
C GLN A 88 11.03 1.39 37.37
N ILE A 89 10.34 0.38 37.89
CA ILE A 89 11.00 -0.83 38.37
C ILE A 89 11.66 -1.48 37.16
N GLY A 90 12.99 -1.42 37.11
CA GLY A 90 13.83 -1.97 36.05
C GLY A 90 14.29 -0.92 35.03
N GLY A 91 15.35 -0.19 35.37
CA GLY A 91 16.05 0.73 34.48
C GLY A 91 17.46 1.03 34.97
#